data_AF-A0A8I2K270-F1
#
_entry.id   AF-A0A8I2K270-F1
#
_cell.length_a   1.000
_cell.length_b   1.000
_cell.length_c   1.000
_cell.angle_alpha   90.00
_cell.angle_beta   90.00
_cell.angle_gamma   90.00
#
_symmetry.space_group_name_H-M   'P 1'
#
loop_
_entity.id
_entity.type
_entity.pdbx_description
1 polymer ?
#
loop_
_entity_poly.entity_id
_entity_poly.type
_entity_poly.pdbx_seq_one_letter_code
_entity_poly.pdbx_strand_id
1 'polypeptide(L)' 'MECVICKNGETSPGMVNVTLQRDDIAIIFKKVPADVCNNCGEYYLTEDIT' A
#
# COMPACT_ATOMS: atom_id res chain seq x y z
N MET A 1 3.47 12.35 -1.86
CA MET A 1 2.23 13.16 -2.11
C MET A 1 1.46 13.29 -0.80
N GLU A 2 0.59 14.30 -0.64
CA GLU A 2 -0.29 14.33 0.54
C GLU A 2 -1.25 13.13 0.50
N CYS A 3 -1.41 12.43 1.63
CA CYS A 3 -2.26 11.26 1.72
C CYS A 3 -3.74 11.65 1.65
N VAL A 4 -4.46 11.15 0.65
CA VAL A 4 -5.89 11.49 0.44
C VAL A 4 -6.82 10.89 1.50
N ILE A 5 -6.36 9.84 2.19
CA ILE A 5 -7.11 9.15 3.24
C ILE A 5 -7.05 9.92 4.57
N CYS A 6 -5.86 10.20 5.10
CA CYS A 6 -5.73 10.86 6.39
C CYS A 6 -5.58 12.38 6.32
N LYS A 7 -5.16 12.95 5.18
CA LYS A 7 -4.91 14.40 4.98
C LYS A 7 -3.94 15.06 5.96
N ASN A 8 -3.19 14.24 6.68
CA ASN A 8 -2.32 14.67 7.77
C ASN A 8 -0.90 14.08 7.62
N GLY A 9 -0.62 13.41 6.49
CA GLY A 9 0.66 12.75 6.26
C GLY A 9 1.08 12.81 4.80
N GLU A 10 2.36 12.56 4.57
CA GLU A 10 2.95 12.50 3.24
C GLU A 10 3.29 11.05 2.90
N THR A 11 3.09 10.69 1.64
CA THR A 11 3.51 9.40 1.09
C THR A 11 4.93 9.47 0.53
N SER A 12 5.65 8.38 0.70
CA SER A 12 7.01 8.19 0.19
C SER A 12 7.20 6.74 -0.28
N PRO A 13 8.13 6.48 -1.23
CA PRO A 13 8.40 5.12 -1.68
C PRO A 13 8.80 4.19 -0.54
N GLY A 14 8.22 2.99 -0.54
CA GLY A 14 8.42 1.97 0.48
C GLY A 14 8.06 0.57 -0.02
N MET A 15 8.09 -0.40 0.90
CA MET A 15 7.78 -1.80 0.64
C MET A 15 6.66 -2.26 1.56
N VAL A 16 5.63 -2.89 1.01
CA VAL A 16 4.48 -3.41 1.75
C VAL A 16 4.24 -4.90 1.47
N ASN A 17 3.48 -5.54 2.35
CA ASN A 17 2.97 -6.89 2.08
C ASN A 17 1.47 -6.77 1.76
N VAL A 18 1.09 -7.15 0.54
CA VAL A 18 -0.31 -7.10 0.09
C VAL A 18 -0.93 -8.47 0.32
N THR A 19 -2.04 -8.50 1.05
CA THR A 19 -2.81 -9.74 1.29
C THR A 19 -4.10 -9.65 0.51
N LEU A 20 -4.30 -10.58 -0.42
CA LEU A 20 -5.56 -10.75 -1.13
C LEU A 20 -6.25 -12.01 -0.60
N GLN A 21 -7.53 -11.91 -0.29
CA GLN A 21 -8.33 -13.04 0.16
C GLN A 21 -9.47 -13.29 -0.83
N ARG A 22 -9.65 -14.56 -1.20
CA ARG A 22 -10.78 -15.02 -2.02
C ARG A 22 -11.25 -16.36 -1.47
N ASP A 23 -12.51 -16.40 -1.04
CA ASP A 23 -13.09 -17.53 -0.33
C ASP A 23 -12.18 -17.94 0.86
N ASP A 24 -11.78 -19.21 0.92
CA ASP A 24 -10.89 -19.75 1.96
C ASP A 24 -9.38 -19.62 1.61
N ILE A 25 -9.04 -18.92 0.52
CA ILE A 25 -7.67 -18.77 0.04
C ILE A 25 -7.15 -17.37 0.39
N ALA A 26 -6.00 -17.32 1.05
CA ALA A 26 -5.22 -16.09 1.27
C ALA A 26 -3.92 -16.14 0.45
N ILE A 27 -3.69 -15.12 -0.37
CA ILE A 27 -2.47 -14.93 -1.16
C ILE A 27 -1.74 -13.71 -0.60
N ILE A 28 -0.48 -13.88 -0.21
CA ILE A 28 0.34 -12.81 0.35
C ILE A 28 1.48 -12.50 -0.61
N PHE A 29 1.45 -11.30 -1.19
CA PHE A 29 2.56 -10.74 -1.95
C PHE A 29 3.48 -9.99 -0.98
N LYS A 30 4.74 -10.42 -0.92
CA LYS A 30 5.72 -9.83 0.00
C LYS A 30 6.60 -8.81 -0.73
N LYS A 31 6.97 -7.73 -0.03
CA LYS A 31 7.89 -6.70 -0.53
C LYS A 31 7.44 -6.08 -1.87
N VAL A 32 6.16 -5.73 -1.94
CA VAL A 32 5.59 -4.99 -3.08
C VAL A 32 5.99 -3.52 -2.93
N PRO A 33 6.60 -2.90 -3.95
CA PRO A 33 6.89 -1.46 -3.91
C PRO A 33 5.59 -0.66 -3.96
N ALA A 34 5.49 0.36 -3.11
CA ALA A 34 4.33 1.24 -3.03
C ALA A 34 4.73 2.60 -2.46
N ASP A 35 3.93 3.63 -2.68
CA ASP A 35 4.03 4.88 -1.92
C ASP A 35 3.27 4.72 -0.61
N VAL A 36 3.96 4.86 0.53
CA VAL A 36 3.39 4.62 1.86
C VAL A 36 3.31 5.91 2.66
N CYS A 37 2.13 6.18 3.23
CA CYS A 37 1.91 7.31 4.12
C CYS A 37 2.66 7.14 5.44
N ASN A 38 3.46 8.14 5.80
CA ASN A 38 4.24 8.16 7.04
C ASN A 38 3.38 8.31 8.33
N ASN A 39 2.11 8.70 8.21
CA ASN A 39 1.23 8.95 9.34
C ASN A 39 0.26 7.79 9.60
N CYS A 40 -0.50 7.36 8.57
CA CYS A 40 -1.54 6.35 8.73
C CYS A 40 -1.20 4.98 8.12
N GLY A 41 -0.08 4.85 7.40
CA GLY A 41 0.35 3.59 6.78
C GLY A 41 -0.41 3.21 5.50
N GLU A 42 -1.30 4.07 5.00
CA GLU A 42 -1.97 3.89 3.71
C GLU A 42 -0.93 3.73 2.59
N TYR A 43 -1.11 2.75 1.72
CA TYR A 43 -0.21 2.50 0.60
C TYR A 43 -0.91 2.66 -0.76
N TYR A 44 -0.20 3.23 -1.72
CA TYR A 44 -0.68 3.47 -3.08
C TYR A 44 0.17 2.65 -4.06
N LEU A 45 -0.48 1.85 -4.88
CA LEU A 45 0.15 1.05 -5.94
C LEU A 45 -0.05 1.77 -7.28
N THR A 46 0.97 1.75 -8.13
CA THR A 46 0.90 2.33 -9.49
C THR A 46 0.31 1.34 -10.48
N GLU A 47 -0.12 1.84 -11.64
CA GLU A 47 -0.70 1.01 -12.71
C GLU A 47 0.24 -0.12 -13.17
N ASP A 48 1.55 0.14 -13.19
CA ASP A 48 2.57 -0.88 -13.50
C ASP A 48 2.63 -2.05 -12.48
N ILE A 49 2.03 -1.90 -11.30
CA ILE A 49 2.06 -2.88 -10.21
C ILE A 49 0.69 -3.56 -9.99
N THR A 50 -0.42 -2.95 -10.44
CA THR A 50 -1.80 -3.51 -10.39
C THR A 50 -2.10 -4.48 -11.53
#